data_AF-A0A8W8N5I9-F1
#
_entry.id   AF-A0A8W8N5I9-F1
#
_cell.length_a   1.000
_cell.length_b   1.000
_cell.length_c   1.000
_cell.angle_alpha   90.00
_cell.angle_beta   90.00
_cell.angle_gamma   90.00
#
_symmetry.space_group_name_H-M   'P 1'
#
loop_
_entity.id
_entity.type
_entity.pdbx_description
1 polymer ?
#
loop_
_entity_poly.entity_id
_entity_poly.type
_entity_poly.pdbx_seq_one_letter_code
_entity_poly.pdbx_strand_id
1 'polypeptide(L)' 'SMRLKIISATGSAERRFSSWIGGSILASLGSFQQMWISKQEYDEGGKGCVERKCP' A
#
# COMPACT_ATOMS: atom_id res chain seq x y z
N SER A 1 -12.78 24.70 -22.87
CA SER A 1 -13.84 23.86 -22.25
C SER A 1 -13.15 22.73 -21.51
N MET A 2 -13.26 22.67 -20.18
CA MET A 2 -12.62 21.63 -19.36
C MET A 2 -13.54 20.42 -19.28
N ARG A 3 -13.07 19.24 -19.70
CA ARG A 3 -13.81 17.97 -19.57
C ARG A 3 -13.36 17.27 -18.30
N LEU A 4 -14.30 17.03 -17.38
CA LEU A 4 -14.06 16.28 -16.15
C LEU A 4 -14.53 14.83 -16.33
N LYS A 5 -13.71 13.86 -15.93
CA LYS A 5 -14.06 12.43 -15.94
C LYS A 5 -13.98 11.89 -14.51
N ILE A 6 -15.12 11.44 -13.98
CA ILE A 6 -15.22 10.83 -12.65
C ILE A 6 -15.17 9.30 -12.83
N ILE A 7 -14.32 8.63 -12.06
CA ILE A 7 -14.20 7.18 -12.04
C ILE A 7 -14.48 6.70 -10.63
N SER A 8 -15.39 5.75 -10.49
CA SER A 8 -15.74 5.14 -9.20
C SER A 8 -16.06 3.67 -9.41
N ALA A 9 -15.63 2.80 -8.48
CA ALA A 9 -16.05 1.40 -8.48
C ALA A 9 -17.59 1.31 -8.39
N THR A 10 -18.16 0.34 -9.10
CA THR A 10 -19.62 0.16 -9.23
C THR A 10 -20.24 -0.38 -7.95
N GLY A 11 -19.56 -1.30 -7.25
CA GLY A 11 -20.02 -1.89 -6.00
C GLY A 11 -19.86 -0.98 -4.77
N SER A 12 -20.89 -0.93 -3.91
CA SER A 12 -20.82 -0.22 -2.62
C SER A 12 -19.74 -0.79 -1.69
N ALA A 13 -19.61 -2.12 -1.66
CA ALA A 13 -18.59 -2.82 -0.90
C ALA A 13 -17.18 -2.52 -1.43
N GLU A 14 -16.97 -2.61 -2.75
CA GLU A 14 -15.68 -2.29 -3.37
C GLU A 14 -15.25 -0.86 -3.10
N ARG A 15 -16.17 0.11 -3.14
CA ARG A 15 -15.85 1.50 -2.75
C ARG A 15 -15.45 1.59 -1.28
N ARG A 16 -16.23 0.99 -0.38
CA ARG A 16 -15.99 1.01 1.07
C ARG A 16 -14.66 0.37 1.45
N PHE A 17 -14.27 -0.71 0.77
CA PHE A 17 -13.09 -1.50 1.10
C PHE A 17 -11.96 -1.36 0.07
N SER A 18 -12.06 -0.40 -0.85
CA SER A 18 -11.10 -0.20 -1.94
C SER A 18 -9.66 -0.12 -1.46
N SER A 19 -9.38 0.65 -0.40
CA SER A 19 -8.04 0.76 0.20
C SER A 19 -7.55 -0.57 0.77
N TRP A 20 -8.42 -1.37 1.39
CA TRP A 20 -8.06 -2.66 1.96
C TRP A 20 -7.81 -3.70 0.87
N ILE A 21 -8.63 -3.70 -0.18
CA ILE A 21 -8.45 -4.53 -1.37
C ILE A 21 -7.11 -4.17 -2.04
N GLY A 22 -6.84 -2.88 -2.26
CA GLY A 22 -5.56 -2.41 -2.80
C GLY A 22 -4.36 -2.84 -1.93
N GLY A 23 -4.49 -2.73 -0.61
CA GLY A 23 -3.48 -3.21 0.34
C GLY A 23 -3.22 -4.71 0.25
N SER A 24 -4.28 -5.53 0.12
CA SER A 24 -4.13 -7.00 -0.03
C SER A 24 -3.45 -7.38 -1.35
N ILE A 25 -3.74 -6.67 -2.43
CA ILE A 25 -3.09 -6.86 -3.74
C ILE A 25 -1.61 -6.50 -3.61
N LEU A 26 -1.31 -5.33 -3.04
CA LEU A 26 0.06 -4.86 -2.84
C LEU A 26 0.88 -5.83 -1.98
N ALA A 27 0.31 -6.29 -0.87
CA ALA A 27 0.95 -7.26 0.04
C ALA A 27 1.26 -8.62 -0.63
N SER A 28 0.51 -8.97 -1.68
CA SER A 28 0.68 -10.21 -2.43
C SER A 28 1.71 -10.11 -3.55
N LEU A 29 2.22 -8.91 -3.85
CA LEU A 29 3.24 -8.74 -4.88
C LEU A 29 4.61 -9.22 -4.35
N GLY A 30 5.32 -10.03 -5.13
CA GLY A 30 6.68 -10.46 -4.77
C GLY A 30 7.65 -9.29 -4.59
N SER A 31 7.50 -8.22 -5.38
CA SER A 31 8.30 -6.99 -5.21
C SER A 31 8.05 -6.28 -3.88
N PHE A 32 6.85 -6.42 -3.30
CA PHE A 32 6.52 -5.81 -2.01
C PHE A 32 7.25 -6.46 -0.84
N GLN A 33 7.70 -7.72 -0.99
CA GLN A 33 8.48 -8.41 0.05
C GLN A 33 9.81 -7.69 0.36
N GLN A 34 10.41 -6.99 -0.61
CA GLN A 34 11.64 -6.22 -0.39
C GLN A 34 11.44 -5.03 0.57
N MET A 35 10.21 -4.54 0.70
CA MET A 35 9.85 -3.42 1.56
C MET A 35 9.43 -3.87 2.97
N TRP A 36 9.30 -5.18 3.23
CA TRP A 36 8.97 -5.68 4.55
C TRP A 36 10.07 -5.35 5.56
N ILE A 37 9.66 -4.99 6.78
CA ILE A 37 10.57 -4.72 7.88
C ILE A 37 10.38 -5.84 8.90
N SER A 38 11.42 -6.63 9.10
CA SER A 38 11.41 -7.64 10.17
C SER A 38 11.58 -7.00 11.54
N LYS A 39 11.21 -7.74 12.59
CA LYS A 39 11.40 -7.29 13.97
C LYS A 39 12.87 -6.94 14.26
N GLN A 40 13.81 -7.80 13.84
CA GLN A 40 15.23 -7.58 14.05
C GLN A 40 15.70 -6.29 13.38
N GLU A 41 15.31 -6.06 12.11
CA GLU A 41 15.68 -4.84 11.40
C GLU A 41 15.13 -3.58 12.08
N TYR A 42 13.91 -3.67 12.63
CA TYR A 42 13.33 -2.55 13.38
C TYR A 42 14.04 -2.32 14.72
N ASP A 43 14.39 -3.38 15.44
CA ASP A 43 15.09 -3.28 16.73
C ASP A 43 16.51 -2.69 16.56
N GLU A 44 17.19 -3.00 15.45
CA GLU A 44 18.54 -2.50 15.13
C GLU A 44 18.55 -1.07 14.54
N GLY A 45 17.70 -0.80 13.55
CA GLY A 45 17.71 0.48 12.82
C GLY A 45 16.61 1.47 13.24
N GLY A 46 15.74 1.07 14.17
CA GLY A 46 14.66 1.89 14.67
C GLY A 46 13.71 2.39 13.57
N LYS A 47 13.20 3.61 13.78
CA LYS A 47 12.27 4.25 12.83
C LYS A 47 12.89 4.54 11.46
N GLY A 48 14.21 4.68 11.37
CA GLY A 48 14.92 4.99 10.12
C GLY A 48 14.82 3.87 9.06
N CYS A 49 14.52 2.64 9.48
CA CYS A 49 14.26 1.54 8.56
C CYS A 49 13.06 1.79 7.62
N VAL A 50 12.09 2.58 8.07
CA VAL A 50 10.90 2.92 7.27
C VAL A 50 11.29 3.81 6.09
N GLU A 51 12.01 4.91 6.32
CA GLU A 51 12.45 5.81 5.23
C GLU A 51 13.39 5.12 4.25
N ARG A 52 14.15 4.12 4.70
CA ARG A 52 15.09 3.39 3.84
C ARG A 52 14.40 2.35 2.95
N LYS A 53 13.35 1.68 3.44
CA LYS A 53 12.67 0.58 2.72
C LYS A 53 11.37 1.00 2.04
N CYS A 54 10.75 2.08 2.49
CA CYS A 54 9.51 2.61 1.94
C CYS A 54 9.79 4.01 1.37
N PRO A 55 9.92 4.15 0.03
CA PRO A 55 10.11 5.45 -0.61
C PRO A 55 8.85 6.33 -0.58
#